data_AF-A0A7Y7B7M1-F1
#
_entry.id   AF-A0A7Y7B7M1-F1
#
_cell.length_a   1.000
_cell.length_b   1.000
_cell.length_c   1.000
_cell.angle_alpha   90.00
_cell.angle_beta   90.00
_cell.angle_gamma   90.00
#
_symmetry.space_group_name_H-M   'P 1'
#
loop_
_entity.id
_entity.type
_entity.pdbx_description
1 polymer ?
#
loop_
_entity_poly.entity_id
_entity_poly.type
_entity_poly.pdbx_seq_one_letter_code
_entity_poly.pdbx_strand_id
1 'polypeptide(L)'
;MSEKQPDEVADDRTALLSAAGPDVDHPGDALLLLADLAEQSDDFLAAALRGDPVPEDERAEHHRRRAYVWVRVAEHRSEFEPVAEAEIRAWQKVRAAEGQDAEDAEDAAVTEDAEDEEVSEDDKAPAAAGG
;
A
#
# COMPACT_ATOMS: atom_id res chain seq x y z
N MET A 1 -22.40 7.84 -5.76
CA MET A 1 -22.80 6.47 -5.34
C MET A 1 -22.21 5.52 -6.38
N SER A 2 -20.98 5.04 -6.17
CA SER A 2 -20.28 4.19 -7.14
C SER A 2 -20.60 2.71 -6.85
N GLU A 3 -21.57 2.15 -7.55
CA GLU A 3 -21.90 0.71 -7.53
C GLU A 3 -20.97 -0.08 -8.47
N LYS A 4 -19.64 0.08 -8.34
CA LYS A 4 -18.63 -0.59 -9.17
C LYS A 4 -17.86 -1.73 -8.48
N GLN A 5 -18.18 -2.05 -7.24
CA GLN A 5 -17.33 -2.93 -6.40
C GLN A 5 -17.55 -4.47 -6.49
N PRO A 6 -18.65 -5.05 -7.03
CA PRO A 6 -18.81 -6.50 -6.96
C PRO A 6 -17.94 -7.28 -7.96
N ASP A 7 -17.63 -6.71 -9.13
CA ASP A 7 -16.79 -7.37 -10.15
C ASP A 7 -15.32 -7.48 -9.68
N GLU A 8 -14.78 -6.42 -9.06
CA GLU A 8 -13.37 -6.37 -8.66
C GLU A 8 -13.04 -7.40 -7.55
N VAL A 9 -13.97 -7.65 -6.62
CA VAL A 9 -13.78 -8.67 -5.56
C VAL A 9 -13.77 -10.08 -6.15
N ALA A 10 -14.60 -10.34 -7.15
CA ALA A 10 -14.65 -11.65 -7.82
C ALA A 10 -13.39 -11.90 -8.67
N ASP A 11 -12.89 -10.87 -9.35
CA ASP A 11 -11.64 -10.93 -10.11
C ASP A 11 -10.44 -11.17 -9.17
N ASP A 12 -10.34 -10.43 -8.07
CA ASP A 12 -9.28 -10.61 -7.07
C ASP A 12 -9.35 -11.98 -6.38
N ARG A 13 -10.54 -12.49 -6.10
CA ARG A 13 -10.70 -13.87 -5.60
C ARG A 13 -10.14 -14.88 -6.60
N THR A 14 -10.46 -14.73 -7.88
CA THR A 14 -9.96 -15.62 -8.93
C THR A 14 -8.44 -15.53 -9.07
N ALA A 15 -7.88 -14.34 -8.96
CA ALA A 15 -6.44 -14.12 -8.93
C ALA A 15 -5.78 -14.81 -7.72
N LEU A 16 -6.37 -14.71 -6.54
CA LEU A 16 -5.86 -15.38 -5.33
C LEU A 16 -5.87 -16.90 -5.48
N LEU A 17 -6.94 -17.48 -6.02
CA LEU A 17 -7.07 -18.93 -6.21
C LEU A 17 -6.17 -19.48 -7.34
N SER A 18 -5.83 -18.65 -8.32
CA SER A 18 -4.91 -19.03 -9.40
C SER A 18 -3.43 -18.86 -9.05
N ALA A 19 -3.11 -18.14 -7.97
CA ALA A 19 -1.76 -18.00 -7.47
C ALA A 19 -1.29 -19.28 -6.77
N ALA A 20 -0.01 -19.63 -6.95
CA ALA A 20 0.63 -20.67 -6.13
C ALA A 20 0.68 -20.18 -4.67
N GLY A 21 -0.02 -20.88 -3.78
CA GLY A 21 -0.09 -20.58 -2.35
C GLY A 21 -0.03 -21.86 -1.51
N PRO A 22 0.05 -21.74 -0.18
CA PRO A 22 0.00 -22.91 0.69
C PRO A 22 -1.34 -23.62 0.52
N ASP A 23 -1.34 -24.93 0.29
CA ASP A 23 -2.60 -25.68 0.19
C ASP A 23 -3.33 -25.63 1.54
N VAL A 24 -4.49 -25.00 1.53
CA VAL A 24 -5.39 -24.91 2.70
C VAL A 24 -6.52 -25.93 2.53
N ASP A 25 -6.16 -27.20 2.41
CA ASP A 25 -7.12 -28.29 2.18
C ASP A 25 -7.67 -28.88 3.49
N HIS A 26 -6.98 -28.60 4.61
CA HIS A 26 -7.38 -29.03 5.93
C HIS A 26 -7.58 -27.84 6.87
N PRO A 27 -8.64 -27.87 7.72
CA PRO A 27 -8.87 -26.82 8.70
C PRO A 27 -7.69 -26.56 9.63
N GLY A 28 -6.88 -27.58 9.92
CA GLY A 28 -5.67 -27.44 10.74
C GLY A 28 -4.62 -26.53 10.09
N ASP A 29 -4.42 -26.65 8.77
CA ASP A 29 -3.45 -25.84 8.04
C ASP A 29 -3.91 -24.38 7.97
N ALA A 30 -5.20 -24.15 7.76
CA ALA A 30 -5.81 -22.83 7.82
C ALA A 30 -5.57 -22.16 9.19
N LEU A 31 -5.79 -22.89 10.28
CA LEU A 31 -5.60 -22.38 11.64
C LEU A 31 -4.14 -22.03 11.93
N LEU A 32 -3.20 -22.86 11.48
CA LEU A 32 -1.76 -22.58 11.66
C LEU A 32 -1.34 -21.33 10.89
N LEU A 33 -1.79 -21.18 9.64
CA LEU A 33 -1.50 -20.00 8.83
C LEU A 33 -2.14 -18.73 9.42
N LEU A 34 -3.39 -18.82 9.90
CA LEU A 34 -4.05 -17.69 10.55
C LEU A 34 -3.36 -17.29 11.87
N ALA A 35 -2.82 -18.25 12.61
CA ALA A 35 -2.04 -17.97 13.82
C ALA A 35 -0.73 -17.25 13.51
N ASP A 36 0.03 -17.71 12.50
CA ASP A 36 1.25 -17.06 12.00
C ASP A 36 0.97 -15.62 11.52
N LEU A 37 -0.12 -15.43 10.77
CA LEU A 37 -0.54 -14.10 10.30
C LEU A 37 -1.02 -13.20 11.46
N ALA A 38 -1.60 -13.76 12.51
CA ALA A 38 -1.96 -12.98 13.69
C ALA A 38 -0.70 -12.49 14.42
N GLU A 39 0.31 -13.33 14.61
CA GLU A 39 1.59 -12.96 15.21
C GLU A 39 2.30 -11.87 14.39
N GLN A 40 2.32 -12.01 13.06
CA GLN A 40 2.85 -10.95 12.17
C GLN A 40 2.08 -9.63 12.30
N SER A 41 0.77 -9.67 12.52
CA SER A 41 -0.03 -8.45 12.75
C SER A 41 0.38 -7.75 14.06
N ASP A 42 0.67 -8.53 15.10
CA ASP A 42 1.15 -8.00 16.38
C ASP A 42 2.55 -7.38 16.25
N ASP A 43 3.43 -8.00 15.45
CA ASP A 43 4.75 -7.45 15.14
C ASP A 43 4.65 -6.12 14.38
N PHE A 44 3.75 -6.03 13.39
CA PHE A 44 3.50 -4.81 12.62
C PHE A 44 2.99 -3.69 13.53
N LEU A 45 2.05 -4.01 14.43
CA LEU A 45 1.55 -3.08 15.42
C LEU A 45 2.67 -2.61 16.36
N ALA A 46 3.50 -3.53 16.86
CA ALA A 46 4.61 -3.21 17.73
C ALA A 46 5.65 -2.33 17.04
N ALA A 47 5.92 -2.55 15.75
CA ALA A 47 6.83 -1.75 14.93
C ALA A 47 6.29 -0.32 14.73
N ALA A 48 5.00 -0.19 14.38
CA ALA A 48 4.33 1.10 14.28
C ALA A 48 4.36 1.89 15.59
N LEU A 49 4.13 1.24 16.74
CA LEU A 49 4.21 1.87 18.06
C LEU A 49 5.62 2.34 18.43
N ARG A 50 6.66 1.74 17.85
CA ARG A 50 8.06 2.17 18.02
C ARG A 50 8.48 3.28 17.04
N GLY A 51 7.61 3.66 16.10
CA GLY A 51 7.92 4.64 15.05
C GLY A 51 8.73 4.06 13.90
N ASP A 52 8.72 2.73 13.73
CA ASP A 52 9.42 2.02 12.65
C ASP A 52 8.37 1.21 11.85
N PRO A 53 7.54 1.88 11.04
CA PRO A 53 6.44 1.22 10.34
C PRO A 53 6.97 0.26 9.28
N VAL A 54 6.30 -0.88 9.15
CA VAL A 54 6.62 -1.90 8.16
C VAL A 54 6.42 -1.35 6.74
N PRO A 55 7.34 -1.67 5.79
CA PRO A 55 7.21 -1.31 4.38
C PRO A 55 5.86 -1.68 3.77
N GLU A 56 5.41 -0.88 2.81
CA GLU A 56 4.07 -1.01 2.23
C GLU A 56 3.85 -2.30 1.48
N ASP A 57 4.83 -2.72 0.70
CA ASP A 57 4.86 -3.97 -0.04
C ASP A 57 4.74 -5.19 0.90
N GLU A 58 5.42 -5.15 2.05
CA GLU A 58 5.30 -6.16 3.09
C GLU A 58 3.89 -6.17 3.71
N ARG A 59 3.30 -5.00 3.97
CA ARG A 59 1.92 -4.90 4.45
C ARG A 59 0.92 -5.42 3.41
N ALA A 60 1.09 -5.07 2.14
CA ALA A 60 0.22 -5.51 1.06
C ALA A 60 0.28 -7.03 0.87
N GLU A 61 1.48 -7.62 0.89
CA GLU A 61 1.65 -9.08 0.81
C GLU A 61 1.06 -9.78 2.05
N HIS A 62 1.20 -9.21 3.24
CA HIS A 62 0.53 -9.73 4.44
C HIS A 62 -0.99 -9.79 4.28
N HIS A 63 -1.62 -8.69 3.84
CA HIS A 63 -3.06 -8.66 3.60
C HIS A 63 -3.50 -9.60 2.47
N ARG A 64 -2.70 -9.72 1.41
CA ARG A 64 -2.93 -10.69 0.34
C ARG A 64 -2.95 -12.12 0.88
N ARG A 65 -1.98 -12.50 1.72
CA ARG A 65 -1.89 -13.84 2.34
C ARG A 65 -3.10 -14.11 3.24
N ARG A 66 -3.55 -13.13 4.03
CA ARG A 66 -4.79 -13.25 4.82
C ARG A 66 -6.02 -13.48 3.93
N ALA A 67 -6.18 -12.68 2.88
CA ALA A 67 -7.28 -12.82 1.93
C ALA A 67 -7.26 -14.20 1.26
N TYR A 68 -6.09 -14.67 0.83
CA TYR A 68 -5.92 -16.01 0.26
C TYR A 68 -6.43 -17.12 1.19
N VAL A 69 -5.98 -17.12 2.46
CA VAL A 69 -6.36 -18.17 3.42
C VAL A 69 -7.88 -18.18 3.65
N TRP A 70 -8.51 -17.01 3.81
CA TRP A 70 -9.95 -16.94 4.01
C TRP A 70 -10.76 -17.31 2.78
N VAL A 71 -10.28 -16.97 1.58
CA VAL A 71 -10.90 -17.42 0.33
C VAL A 71 -10.88 -18.95 0.22
N ARG A 72 -9.76 -19.60 0.55
CA ARG A 72 -9.66 -21.07 0.58
C ARG A 72 -10.57 -21.70 1.63
N VAL A 73 -10.62 -21.12 2.84
CA VAL A 73 -11.55 -21.56 3.88
C VAL A 73 -13.00 -21.47 3.38
N ALA A 74 -13.35 -20.39 2.68
CA ALA A 74 -14.69 -20.20 2.11
C ALA A 74 -15.03 -21.19 0.99
N GLU A 75 -14.05 -21.69 0.21
CA GLU A 75 -14.27 -22.77 -0.78
C GLU A 75 -14.81 -24.05 -0.12
N HIS A 76 -14.40 -24.32 1.13
CA HIS A 76 -14.84 -25.50 1.88
C HIS A 76 -16.03 -25.21 2.81
N ARG A 77 -16.16 -23.97 3.29
CA ARG A 77 -17.09 -23.54 4.34
C ARG A 77 -17.65 -22.17 4.02
N SER A 78 -18.75 -22.15 3.26
CA SER A 78 -19.36 -20.92 2.74
C SER A 78 -19.86 -19.95 3.81
N GLU A 79 -20.00 -20.38 5.08
CA GLU A 79 -20.30 -19.46 6.18
C GLU A 79 -19.22 -18.38 6.40
N PHE A 80 -18.00 -18.60 5.89
CA PHE A 80 -16.88 -17.65 5.97
C PHE A 80 -16.75 -16.73 4.75
N GLU A 81 -17.65 -16.84 3.77
CA GLU A 81 -17.65 -15.97 2.58
C GLU A 81 -17.60 -14.46 2.92
N PRO A 82 -18.38 -13.95 3.90
CA PRO A 82 -18.30 -12.54 4.27
C PRO A 82 -16.93 -12.13 4.85
N VAL A 83 -16.21 -13.06 5.47
CA VAL A 83 -14.86 -12.84 6.01
C VAL A 83 -13.85 -12.76 4.87
N ALA A 84 -13.91 -13.71 3.93
CA ALA A 84 -13.07 -13.70 2.73
C ALA A 84 -13.23 -12.39 1.94
N GLU A 85 -14.46 -11.94 1.69
CA GLU A 85 -14.68 -10.66 1.02
C GLU A 85 -14.14 -9.45 1.80
N ALA A 86 -14.28 -9.44 3.14
CA ALA A 86 -13.78 -8.36 3.96
C ALA A 86 -12.25 -8.25 3.87
N GLU A 87 -11.56 -9.38 3.83
CA GLU A 87 -10.10 -9.44 3.71
C GLU A 87 -9.62 -9.05 2.31
N ILE A 88 -10.33 -9.45 1.24
CA ILE A 88 -10.06 -8.96 -0.12
C ILE A 88 -10.17 -7.42 -0.16
N ARG A 89 -11.23 -6.86 0.43
CA ARG A 89 -11.40 -5.39 0.51
C ARG A 89 -10.31 -4.71 1.34
N ALA A 90 -9.81 -5.37 2.39
CA ALA A 90 -8.68 -4.84 3.18
C ALA A 90 -7.40 -4.79 2.33
N TRP A 91 -7.13 -5.86 1.59
CA TRP A 91 -5.99 -5.93 0.66
C TRP A 91 -6.07 -4.86 -0.44
N GLN A 92 -7.24 -4.69 -1.07
CA GLN A 92 -7.47 -3.63 -2.08
C GLN A 92 -7.19 -2.24 -1.54
N LYS A 93 -7.58 -1.94 -0.30
CA LYS A 93 -7.32 -0.62 0.33
C LYS A 93 -5.84 -0.35 0.50
N VAL A 94 -5.06 -1.35 0.90
CA VAL A 94 -3.61 -1.19 1.07
C VAL A 94 -2.94 -1.00 -0.28
N ARG A 95 -3.33 -1.75 -1.31
CA ARG A 95 -2.83 -1.56 -2.69
C ARG A 95 -3.20 -0.22 -3.30
N ALA A 96 -4.37 0.32 -2.99
CA ALA A 96 -4.78 1.63 -3.47
C ALA A 96 -3.96 2.76 -2.84
N ALA A 97 -3.57 2.62 -1.57
CA ALA A 97 -2.68 3.57 -0.92
C ALA A 97 -1.29 3.60 -1.59
N GLU A 98 -0.72 2.44 -1.96
CA GLU A 98 0.55 2.35 -2.69
C GLU A 98 0.55 3.15 -4.01
N GLY A 99 -0.60 3.23 -4.69
CA GLY A 99 -0.74 3.97 -5.94
C GLY A 99 -0.80 5.49 -5.76
N GLN A 100 -1.26 5.97 -4.60
CA GLN A 100 -1.43 7.41 -4.33
C GLN A 100 -0.12 8.05 -3.84
N ASP A 101 0.68 7.34 -3.04
CA ASP A 101 1.97 7.85 -2.57
C ASP A 101 3.00 7.99 -3.72
N ALA A 102 2.84 7.22 -4.79
CA ALA A 102 3.64 7.35 -6.02
C ALA A 102 3.28 8.61 -6.83
N GLU A 103 2.00 8.99 -6.91
CA GLU A 103 1.55 10.17 -7.65
C GLU A 103 1.93 11.48 -6.92
N ASP A 104 1.87 11.50 -5.59
CA ASP A 104 2.29 12.66 -4.78
C ASP A 104 3.82 12.89 -4.82
N ALA A 105 4.61 11.83 -5.00
CA ALA A 105 6.07 11.93 -5.14
C ALA A 105 6.50 12.50 -6.51
N GLU A 106 5.73 12.25 -7.58
CA GLU A 106 6.03 12.79 -8.91
C GLU A 106 5.69 14.29 -9.04
N ASP A 107 4.69 14.79 -8.30
CA ASP A 107 4.32 16.22 -8.30
C ASP A 107 5.32 17.08 -7.49
N ALA A 108 5.93 16.50 -6.43
CA ALA A 108 6.96 17.17 -5.64
C ALA A 108 8.28 17.38 -6.43
N ALA A 109 8.61 16.48 -7.35
CA ALA A 109 9.86 16.54 -8.13
C ALA A 109 9.88 17.63 -9.23
N VAL A 110 8.76 18.31 -9.49
CA VAL A 110 8.62 19.33 -10.56
C VAL A 110 8.87 20.76 -10.06
N THR A 111 9.29 20.97 -8.80
CA THR A 111 9.42 22.32 -8.21
C THR A 111 10.83 22.78 -7.85
N GLU A 112 11.88 21.97 -8.01
CA GLU A 112 13.28 22.39 -7.77
C GLU A 112 14.07 22.62 -9.07
N ASP A 113 13.72 23.65 -9.86
CA ASP A 113 14.66 24.31 -10.79
C ASP A 113 14.12 25.69 -11.21
N ALA A 114 14.05 26.65 -10.29
CA ALA A 114 13.64 28.00 -10.66
C ALA A 114 14.06 29.15 -9.73
N GLU A 115 15.09 29.05 -8.90
CA GLU A 115 15.58 30.23 -8.17
C GLU A 115 17.10 30.26 -8.06
N ASP A 116 17.78 30.83 -9.06
CA ASP A 116 19.08 31.46 -8.87
C ASP A 116 19.35 32.51 -9.97
N GLU A 117 18.84 33.73 -9.78
CA GLU A 117 19.47 34.91 -10.37
C GLU A 117 19.45 36.04 -9.33
N GLU A 118 20.53 36.09 -8.54
CA GLU A 118 20.76 37.13 -7.54
C GLU A 118 20.79 38.53 -8.17
N VAL A 119 20.02 39.43 -7.56
CA VAL A 119 20.10 40.87 -7.74
C VAL A 119 21.29 41.41 -6.96
N SER A 120 22.18 42.16 -7.61
CA SER A 120 23.06 43.11 -6.93
C SER A 120 23.01 44.47 -7.61
N GLU A 121 22.40 45.43 -6.93
CA GLU A 121 22.53 46.88 -7.13
C GLU A 121 23.95 47.32 -6.74
N ASP A 122 24.61 48.21 -7.50
CA ASP A 122 25.25 49.39 -6.89
C ASP A 122 25.73 50.44 -7.89
N ASP A 123 25.55 51.67 -7.44
CA ASP A 123 25.68 52.96 -8.08
C ASP A 123 27.15 53.40 -8.17
N LYS A 124 27.64 53.78 -9.36
CA LYS A 124 28.91 54.52 -9.48
C LYS A 124 29.01 55.38 -10.75
N ALA A 125 28.68 56.66 -10.62
CA ALA A 125 29.25 57.76 -11.41
C ALA A 125 29.54 58.93 -10.44
N PRO A 126 30.63 59.72 -10.59
CA PRO A 126 30.98 60.38 -11.84
C PRO A 126 32.48 60.41 -12.20
N ALA A 127 32.79 60.41 -13.49
CA ALA A 127 34.09 60.81 -14.01
C ALA A 127 34.07 62.30 -14.35
N ALA A 128 34.81 63.08 -13.56
CA ALA A 128 35.24 64.42 -13.95
C ALA A 128 36.33 64.29 -15.03
N ALA A 129 36.16 64.98 -16.16
CA ALA A 129 37.22 65.24 -17.12
C ALA A 129 37.34 66.75 -17.29
N GLY A 130 38.44 67.30 -16.75
CA GLY A 130 38.95 68.61 -17.14
C GLY A 130 39.83 68.47 -18.38
N GLY A 131 39.72 69.46 -19.27
CA GLY A 131 40.51 69.63 -20.49
C GLY A 131 39.99 70.83 -21.24
#